data_AF-A0A2N5ZV12-F1
#
_entry.id   AF-A0A2N5ZV12-F1
#
_cell.length_a   1.000
_cell.length_b   1.000
_cell.length_c   1.000
_cell.angle_alpha   90.00
_cell.angle_beta   90.00
_cell.angle_gamma   90.00
#
_symmetry.space_group_name_H-M   'P 1'
#
loop_
_entity.id
_entity.type
_entity.pdbx_description
1 polymer ?
#
loop_
_entity_poly.entity_id
_entity_poly.type
_entity_poly.pdbx_seq_one_letter_code
_entity_poly.pdbx_strand_id
1 'polypeptide(L)'
;MQLNLLFGQSDDDCFMCHEDTELKSEINGRSMFINKNVLKNSVHKTVSCAACHKDAGAEDFPHKVNLNDVNCGSCHKVAKDEFFRGIHGQALAMNEAYAPTCKECHGEHTILPPSNPKSLTYKMNIPVLCGKCHKEGAPVARTYNISEHNILDNYSQSIHGRGLFKGGLIVTATCNDCHGNHLVLPHTSPNSTIAVNNIAKTCMKCHARIEDVHTKVIKGELWETEPGAIPACTDCHPPHKINVKNVKSTMSDNACLKCHSRDDLHKVVDGETISLKVNKADLDKYEHKNIACV
;
A
#
# COMPACT_ATOMS: atom_id res chain seq x y z
N MET A 1 36.04 17.49 33.98
CA MET A 1 35.15 16.64 33.18
C MET A 1 35.20 17.19 31.76
N GLN A 2 36.15 16.68 30.98
CA GLN A 2 36.45 17.16 29.63
C GLN A 2 35.30 16.78 28.69
N LEU A 3 34.81 17.77 27.94
CA LEU A 3 33.97 17.57 26.77
C LEU A 3 34.75 16.68 25.79
N ASN A 4 34.30 15.44 25.59
CA ASN A 4 34.70 14.63 24.43
C ASN A 4 34.12 15.31 23.18
N LEU A 5 34.91 16.19 22.59
CA LEU A 5 34.79 16.58 21.20
C LEU A 5 35.04 15.31 20.38
N LEU A 6 33.95 14.66 19.96
CA LEU A 6 33.96 13.71 18.85
C LEU A 6 34.80 14.35 17.74
N PHE A 7 35.89 13.71 17.30
CA PHE A 7 36.54 14.06 16.05
C PHE A 7 35.47 13.93 14.96
N GLY A 8 34.88 15.06 14.59
CA GLY A 8 33.81 15.11 13.61
C GLY A 8 34.42 14.77 12.26
N GLN A 9 34.33 13.52 11.85
CA GLN A 9 34.58 13.16 10.46
C GLN A 9 33.66 14.00 9.60
N SER A 10 34.28 14.87 8.81
CA SER A 10 33.59 15.67 7.81
C SER A 10 33.27 14.77 6.61
N ASP A 11 32.30 15.17 5.80
CA ASP A 11 32.03 14.46 4.54
C ASP A 11 33.26 14.50 3.61
N ASP A 12 34.12 15.52 3.73
CA ASP A 12 35.37 15.62 2.96
C ASP A 12 36.34 14.46 3.28
N ASP A 13 36.39 13.99 4.52
CA ASP A 13 37.22 12.84 4.92
C ASP A 13 36.72 11.55 4.23
N CYS A 14 35.41 11.39 4.10
CA CYS A 14 34.83 10.27 3.34
C CYS A 14 35.19 10.37 1.84
N PHE A 15 35.14 11.58 1.27
CA PHE A 15 35.42 11.77 -0.16
C PHE A 15 36.88 11.54 -0.53
N MET A 16 37.84 11.62 0.40
CA MET A 16 39.25 11.27 0.15
C MET A 16 39.43 9.88 -0.49
N CYS A 17 38.51 8.95 -0.22
CA CYS A 17 38.48 7.64 -0.85
C CYS A 17 37.25 7.46 -1.74
N HIS A 18 36.06 7.87 -1.29
CA HIS A 18 34.81 7.58 -2.00
C HIS A 18 34.56 8.42 -3.25
N GLU A 19 35.42 9.38 -3.60
CA GLU A 19 35.35 10.07 -4.89
C GLU A 19 36.14 9.37 -6.02
N ASP A 20 36.88 8.30 -5.71
CA ASP A 20 37.62 7.51 -6.71
C ASP A 20 36.67 6.56 -7.47
N THR A 21 36.60 6.71 -8.79
CA THR A 21 35.76 5.89 -9.67
C THR A 21 36.21 4.43 -9.74
N GLU A 22 37.48 4.15 -9.43
CA GLU A 22 38.05 2.82 -9.44
C GLU A 22 37.91 2.10 -8.09
N LEU A 23 37.48 2.80 -7.03
CA LEU A 23 37.30 2.21 -5.72
C LEU A 23 36.18 1.15 -5.74
N LYS A 24 36.54 -0.06 -5.29
CA LYS A 24 35.65 -1.22 -5.21
C LYS A 24 35.68 -1.82 -3.81
N SER A 25 34.54 -2.35 -3.39
CA SER A 25 34.41 -3.10 -2.14
C SER A 25 35.23 -4.39 -2.21
N GLU A 26 36.00 -4.66 -1.17
CA GLU A 26 36.74 -5.92 -1.02
C GLU A 26 35.82 -7.13 -0.81
N ILE A 27 34.56 -6.92 -0.41
CA ILE A 27 33.60 -8.00 -0.12
C ILE A 27 33.07 -8.62 -1.41
N ASN A 28 32.72 -7.79 -2.39
CA ASN A 28 31.97 -8.23 -3.58
C ASN A 28 32.35 -7.48 -4.86
N GLY A 29 33.38 -6.63 -4.84
CA GLY A 29 33.82 -5.86 -6.00
C GLY A 29 32.86 -4.74 -6.43
N ARG A 30 31.78 -4.46 -5.68
CA ARG A 30 30.85 -3.37 -5.97
C ARG A 30 31.60 -2.03 -5.95
N SER A 31 31.32 -1.15 -6.91
CA SER A 31 31.85 0.21 -6.89
C SER A 31 31.40 0.95 -5.62
N MET A 32 32.37 1.58 -4.95
CA MET A 32 32.15 2.43 -3.77
C MET A 32 32.26 3.92 -4.10
N PHE A 33 32.35 4.25 -5.40
CA PHE A 33 32.34 5.62 -5.88
C PHE A 33 31.03 6.31 -5.55
N ILE A 34 31.15 7.51 -4.98
CA ILE A 34 30.06 8.41 -4.66
C ILE A 34 30.41 9.79 -5.22
N ASN A 35 29.53 10.32 -6.06
CA ASN A 35 29.65 11.70 -6.52
C ASN A 35 29.41 12.66 -5.35
N LYS A 36 30.29 13.65 -5.15
CA LYS A 36 30.18 14.66 -4.09
C LYS A 36 28.84 15.40 -4.05
N ASN A 37 28.16 15.51 -5.18
CA ASN A 37 26.85 16.16 -5.30
C ASN A 37 25.66 15.18 -5.19
N VAL A 38 25.88 13.91 -4.87
CA VAL A 38 24.82 12.87 -4.90
C VAL A 38 23.63 13.26 -4.00
N LEU A 39 23.91 13.81 -2.81
CA LEU A 39 22.89 14.20 -1.84
C LEU A 39 22.28 15.58 -2.11
N LYS A 40 22.85 16.40 -3.01
CA LYS A 40 22.45 17.82 -3.20
C LYS A 40 20.96 17.99 -3.49
N ASN A 41 20.36 17.02 -4.19
CA ASN A 41 18.95 17.01 -4.55
C ASN A 41 18.09 16.11 -3.65
N SER A 42 18.70 15.42 -2.68
CA SER A 42 17.99 14.57 -1.74
C SER A 42 17.30 15.38 -0.64
N VAL A 43 16.26 14.80 -0.04
CA VAL A 43 15.67 15.29 1.22
C VAL A 43 16.68 15.31 2.37
N HIS A 44 17.75 14.51 2.28
CA HIS A 44 18.82 14.42 3.29
C HIS A 44 20.06 15.26 2.95
N LYS A 45 19.97 16.26 2.07
CA LYS A 45 21.11 17.09 1.62
C LYS A 45 21.93 17.77 2.74
N THR A 46 21.38 17.85 3.96
CA THR A 46 22.02 18.46 5.14
C THR A 46 22.49 17.41 6.15
N VAL A 47 22.35 16.12 5.84
CA VAL A 47 22.75 15.01 6.70
C VAL A 47 24.12 14.53 6.23
N SER A 48 25.10 14.49 7.14
CA SER A 48 26.45 14.01 6.84
C SER A 48 26.46 12.50 6.57
N CYS A 49 27.49 12.03 5.87
CA CYS A 49 27.72 10.63 5.56
C CYS A 49 27.71 9.77 6.83
N ALA A 50 28.47 10.19 7.85
CA ALA A 50 28.61 9.49 9.13
C ALA A 50 27.30 9.43 9.95
N ALA A 51 26.34 10.33 9.73
CA ALA A 51 25.05 10.28 10.44
C ALA A 51 24.18 9.09 9.97
N CYS A 52 24.29 8.71 8.70
CA CYS A 52 23.66 7.52 8.13
C CYS A 52 24.54 6.27 8.31
N HIS A 53 25.83 6.39 7.98
CA HIS A 53 26.85 5.35 8.09
C HIS A 53 27.58 5.44 9.43
N LYS A 54 26.86 5.26 10.53
CA LYS A 54 27.40 5.45 11.90
C LYS A 54 28.65 4.63 12.19
N ASP A 55 28.71 3.43 11.63
CA ASP A 55 29.85 2.53 11.76
C ASP A 55 31.10 3.01 11.00
N ALA A 56 30.93 3.85 9.97
CA ALA A 56 32.03 4.47 9.23
C ALA A 56 32.57 5.71 9.95
N GLY A 57 31.71 6.40 10.71
CA GLY A 57 32.06 7.56 11.53
C GLY A 57 32.82 7.26 12.83
N ALA A 58 33.37 6.06 12.98
CA ALA A 58 34.13 5.63 14.15
C ALA A 58 35.61 6.08 14.08
N GLU A 59 36.35 5.99 15.18
CA GLU A 59 37.75 6.46 15.25
C GLU A 59 38.72 5.66 14.33
N ASP A 60 38.32 4.49 13.86
CA ASP A 60 39.09 3.68 12.91
C ASP A 60 38.96 4.23 11.49
N PHE A 61 40.01 4.89 10.97
CA PHE A 61 40.09 5.35 9.59
C PHE A 61 41.39 4.86 8.91
N PRO A 62 41.33 4.17 7.74
CA PRO A 62 40.13 3.78 7.00
C PRO A 62 39.18 2.89 7.82
N HIS A 63 37.87 3.07 7.63
CA HIS A 63 36.87 2.31 8.38
C HIS A 63 36.90 0.82 8.04
N LYS A 64 36.40 -0.02 8.94
CA LYS A 64 36.28 -1.47 8.71
C LYS A 64 35.57 -1.80 7.39
N VAL A 65 35.98 -2.89 6.73
CA VAL A 65 35.44 -3.33 5.44
C VAL A 65 33.97 -3.72 5.54
N ASN A 66 33.58 -4.37 6.63
CA ASN A 66 32.20 -4.83 6.85
C ASN A 66 31.43 -3.86 7.77
N LEU A 67 30.64 -2.98 7.16
CA LEU A 67 29.77 -2.04 7.85
C LEU A 67 28.35 -2.62 7.99
N ASN A 68 27.68 -2.26 9.09
CA ASN A 68 26.25 -2.52 9.21
C ASN A 68 25.44 -1.68 8.20
N ASP A 69 24.29 -2.20 7.80
CA ASP A 69 23.33 -1.47 6.96
C ASP A 69 22.85 -0.17 7.63
N VAL A 70 22.59 0.84 6.81
CA VAL A 70 22.08 2.14 7.28
C VAL A 70 20.72 1.96 7.95
N ASN A 71 20.61 2.41 9.21
CA ASN A 71 19.38 2.34 9.99
C ASN A 71 18.60 3.67 9.93
N CYS A 72 17.73 3.79 8.91
CA CYS A 72 16.82 4.93 8.74
C CYS A 72 15.93 5.17 9.97
N GLY A 73 15.57 4.09 10.68
CA GLY A 73 14.70 4.12 11.85
C GLY A 73 15.32 4.73 13.11
N SER A 74 16.62 5.04 13.10
CA SER A 74 17.24 5.81 14.19
C SER A 74 16.73 7.25 14.25
N CYS A 75 16.38 7.84 13.10
CA CYS A 75 15.74 9.16 12.99
C CYS A 75 14.24 9.05 12.68
N HIS A 76 13.83 8.12 11.80
CA HIS A 76 12.43 7.93 11.40
C HIS A 76 11.69 6.91 12.27
N LYS A 77 11.60 7.18 13.58
CA LYS A 77 11.08 6.22 14.56
C LYS A 77 9.64 5.78 14.27
N VAL A 78 8.74 6.71 13.96
CA VAL A 78 7.34 6.41 13.67
C VAL A 78 7.21 5.49 12.46
N ALA A 79 7.87 5.83 11.35
CA ALA A 79 7.85 5.01 10.14
C ALA A 79 8.45 3.63 10.38
N LYS A 80 9.54 3.54 11.15
CA LYS A 80 10.16 2.26 11.55
C LYS A 80 9.19 1.41 12.36
N ASP A 81 8.54 1.98 13.38
CA ASP A 81 7.62 1.25 14.25
C ASP A 81 6.38 0.79 13.48
N GLU A 82 5.83 1.63 12.59
CA GLU A 82 4.75 1.25 11.67
C GLU A 82 5.16 0.12 10.71
N PHE A 83 6.36 0.23 10.13
CA PHE A 83 6.89 -0.75 9.19
C PHE A 83 7.04 -2.14 9.81
N PHE A 84 7.66 -2.24 10.99
CA PHE A 84 7.83 -3.52 11.69
C PHE A 84 6.54 -4.09 12.28
N ARG A 85 5.50 -3.25 12.45
CA ARG A 85 4.14 -3.73 12.75
C ARG A 85 3.41 -4.25 11.50
N GLY A 86 3.80 -3.80 10.31
CA GLY A 86 3.26 -4.24 9.03
C GLY A 86 3.85 -5.56 8.55
N ILE A 87 3.22 -6.16 7.53
CA ILE A 87 3.61 -7.46 6.97
C ILE A 87 5.03 -7.44 6.38
N HIS A 88 5.44 -6.33 5.76
CA HIS A 88 6.77 -6.20 5.17
C HIS A 88 7.88 -6.18 6.22
N GLY A 89 7.72 -5.41 7.31
CA GLY A 89 8.72 -5.36 8.36
C GLY A 89 8.75 -6.63 9.21
N GLN A 90 7.61 -7.29 9.41
CA GLN A 90 7.58 -8.63 10.01
C GLN A 90 8.35 -9.64 9.16
N ALA A 91 8.11 -9.68 7.85
CA ALA A 91 8.85 -10.54 6.93
C ALA A 91 10.37 -10.24 6.96
N LEU A 92 10.75 -8.96 6.98
CA LEU A 92 12.15 -8.57 7.11
C LEU A 92 12.77 -9.05 8.42
N ALA A 93 12.07 -8.90 9.55
CA ALA A 93 12.54 -9.34 10.86
C ALA A 93 12.68 -10.87 10.96
N MET A 94 11.87 -11.61 10.21
CA MET A 94 11.93 -13.07 10.09
C MET A 94 12.96 -13.55 9.05
N ASN A 95 13.69 -12.63 8.41
CA ASN A 95 14.64 -12.91 7.34
C ASN A 95 14.01 -13.68 6.16
N GLU A 96 12.76 -13.38 5.86
CA GLU A 96 12.01 -13.97 4.76
C GLU A 96 12.56 -13.51 3.41
N ALA A 97 12.55 -14.42 2.43
CA ALA A 97 13.07 -14.13 1.10
C ALA A 97 12.29 -12.98 0.44
N TYR A 98 13.02 -12.05 -0.17
CA TYR A 98 12.44 -10.88 -0.88
C TYR A 98 11.66 -9.90 0.00
N ALA A 99 11.82 -9.93 1.33
CA ALA A 99 11.29 -8.89 2.19
C ALA A 99 11.92 -7.53 1.85
N PRO A 100 11.12 -6.48 1.60
CA PRO A 100 11.67 -5.17 1.28
C PRO A 100 12.23 -4.49 2.54
N THR A 101 13.17 -3.58 2.35
CA THR A 101 13.64 -2.63 3.37
C THR A 101 13.21 -1.21 3.00
N CYS A 102 13.70 -0.21 3.73
CA CYS A 102 13.40 1.19 3.44
C CYS A 102 13.87 1.60 2.02
N LYS A 103 15.01 1.06 1.56
CA LYS A 103 15.67 1.50 0.31
C LYS A 103 14.96 1.01 -0.95
N GLU A 104 14.25 -0.13 -0.89
CA GLU A 104 13.48 -0.64 -2.03
C GLU A 104 12.31 0.30 -2.39
N CYS A 105 11.78 1.01 -1.38
CA CYS A 105 10.71 1.99 -1.55
C CYS A 105 11.21 3.43 -1.76
N HIS A 106 12.19 3.87 -0.97
CA HIS A 106 12.64 5.28 -0.97
C HIS A 106 13.90 5.53 -1.80
N GLY A 107 14.69 4.50 -2.07
CA GLY A 107 16.03 4.60 -2.68
C GLY A 107 17.15 4.73 -1.64
N GLU A 108 18.35 5.05 -2.14
CA GLU A 108 19.58 5.17 -1.35
C GLU A 108 20.01 6.66 -1.23
N HIS A 109 21.13 7.07 -1.84
CA HIS A 109 21.66 8.44 -1.74
C HIS A 109 20.89 9.50 -2.54
N THR A 110 19.82 9.13 -3.24
CA THR A 110 19.04 10.05 -4.08
C THR A 110 17.56 10.06 -3.70
N ILE A 111 17.25 9.88 -2.42
CA ILE A 111 15.87 9.93 -1.91
C ILE A 111 15.28 11.32 -2.16
N LEU A 112 14.20 11.38 -2.96
CA LEU A 112 13.49 12.60 -3.35
C LEU A 112 12.17 12.72 -2.58
N PRO A 113 11.67 13.95 -2.32
CA PRO A 113 10.40 14.14 -1.65
C PRO A 113 9.24 13.57 -2.48
N PRO A 114 8.15 13.09 -1.87
CA PRO A 114 7.03 12.46 -2.57
C PRO A 114 6.26 13.43 -3.49
N SER A 115 6.49 14.73 -3.39
CA SER A 115 5.96 15.74 -4.32
C SER A 115 6.75 15.85 -5.62
N ASN A 116 7.97 15.32 -5.68
CA ASN A 116 8.82 15.37 -6.88
C ASN A 116 8.45 14.22 -7.83
N PRO A 117 8.10 14.47 -9.11
CA PRO A 117 7.75 13.43 -10.07
C PRO A 117 8.80 12.33 -10.31
N LYS A 118 10.07 12.63 -10.02
CA LYS A 118 11.17 11.65 -10.11
C LYS A 118 11.30 10.75 -8.87
N SER A 119 10.59 11.05 -7.79
CA SER A 119 10.61 10.23 -6.57
C SER A 119 9.94 8.88 -6.80
N LEU A 120 10.51 7.80 -6.26
CA LEU A 120 9.88 6.48 -6.28
C LEU A 120 8.51 6.49 -5.58
N THR A 121 8.36 7.34 -4.56
CA THR A 121 7.12 7.49 -3.79
C THR A 121 6.23 8.62 -4.31
N TYR A 122 6.52 9.16 -5.50
CA TYR A 122 5.59 10.07 -6.16
C TYR A 122 4.30 9.35 -6.51
N LYS A 123 3.15 10.05 -6.41
CA LYS A 123 1.82 9.46 -6.59
C LYS A 123 1.70 8.58 -7.83
N MET A 124 2.11 9.09 -8.99
CA MET A 124 2.04 8.35 -10.27
C MET A 124 2.97 7.14 -10.32
N ASN A 125 4.01 7.12 -9.50
CA ASN A 125 5.02 6.07 -9.46
C ASN A 125 4.67 4.96 -8.46
N ILE A 126 3.72 5.18 -7.54
CA ILE A 126 3.31 4.18 -6.53
C ILE A 126 2.89 2.84 -7.15
N PRO A 127 2.01 2.77 -8.18
CA PRO A 127 1.64 1.48 -8.75
C PRO A 127 2.83 0.72 -9.33
N VAL A 128 3.77 1.44 -9.97
CA VAL A 128 4.99 0.86 -10.51
C VAL A 128 5.92 0.39 -9.39
N LEU A 129 6.02 1.17 -8.30
CA LEU A 129 6.84 0.84 -7.13
C LEU A 129 6.36 -0.46 -6.47
N CYS A 130 5.08 -0.54 -6.12
CA CYS A 130 4.49 -1.75 -5.54
C CYS A 130 4.60 -2.93 -6.52
N GLY A 131 4.38 -2.64 -7.81
CA GLY A 131 4.46 -3.58 -8.92
C GLY A 131 5.85 -4.15 -9.21
N LYS A 132 6.93 -3.62 -8.60
CA LYS A 132 8.26 -4.25 -8.70
C LYS A 132 8.23 -5.67 -8.14
N CYS A 133 7.48 -5.88 -7.06
CA CYS A 133 7.36 -7.16 -6.37
C CYS A 133 5.96 -7.77 -6.50
N HIS A 134 4.91 -6.96 -6.45
CA HIS A 134 3.53 -7.41 -6.58
C HIS A 134 3.07 -7.38 -8.05
N LYS A 135 3.66 -8.26 -8.85
CA LYS A 135 3.26 -8.52 -10.23
C LYS A 135 3.43 -9.99 -10.57
N GLU A 136 2.77 -10.40 -11.64
CA GLU A 136 2.77 -11.78 -12.10
C GLU A 136 4.20 -12.22 -12.46
N GLY A 137 4.57 -13.41 -11.99
CA GLY A 137 5.91 -13.97 -12.21
C GLY A 137 7.03 -13.35 -11.37
N ALA A 138 6.78 -12.28 -10.60
CA ALA A 138 7.78 -11.79 -9.65
C ALA A 138 8.10 -12.86 -8.59
N PRO A 139 9.33 -12.91 -8.04
CA PRO A 139 9.70 -13.90 -7.05
C PRO A 139 8.75 -13.95 -5.84
N VAL A 140 8.31 -12.79 -5.35
CA VAL A 140 7.33 -12.69 -4.25
C VAL A 140 6.00 -13.37 -4.61
N ALA A 141 5.44 -13.10 -5.79
CA ALA A 141 4.19 -13.70 -6.25
C ALA A 141 4.27 -15.22 -6.51
N ARG A 142 5.48 -15.76 -6.71
CA ARG A 142 5.72 -17.20 -6.88
C ARG A 142 6.01 -17.93 -5.58
N THR A 143 6.56 -17.21 -4.60
CA THR A 143 7.02 -17.79 -3.32
C THR A 143 5.91 -17.79 -2.29
N TYR A 144 5.12 -16.71 -2.24
CA TYR A 144 4.07 -16.52 -1.24
C TYR A 144 2.68 -16.69 -1.86
N ASN A 145 1.75 -17.26 -1.10
CA ASN A 145 0.36 -17.41 -1.51
C ASN A 145 -0.38 -16.07 -1.42
N ILE A 146 -0.36 -15.29 -2.49
CA ILE A 146 -1.07 -14.02 -2.61
C ILE A 146 -2.37 -14.26 -3.38
N SER A 147 -3.50 -13.94 -2.77
CA SER A 147 -4.84 -14.23 -3.31
C SER A 147 -5.18 -13.46 -4.59
N GLU A 148 -4.59 -12.28 -4.76
CA GLU A 148 -4.87 -11.39 -5.88
C GLU A 148 -3.85 -11.55 -7.00
N HIS A 149 -4.34 -11.59 -8.23
CA HIS A 149 -3.53 -11.72 -9.45
C HIS A 149 -3.91 -10.65 -10.48
N ASN A 150 -2.99 -10.38 -11.38
CA ASN A 150 -3.00 -9.34 -12.41
C ASN A 150 -3.27 -7.96 -11.82
N ILE A 151 -2.73 -7.67 -10.63
CA ILE A 151 -3.17 -6.50 -9.85
C ILE A 151 -2.84 -5.18 -10.54
N LEU A 152 -1.72 -5.09 -11.27
CA LEU A 152 -1.34 -3.88 -11.99
C LEU A 152 -2.26 -3.65 -13.19
N ASP A 153 -2.51 -4.70 -13.96
CA ASP A 153 -3.42 -4.64 -15.11
C ASP A 153 -4.83 -4.29 -14.65
N ASN A 154 -5.34 -4.99 -13.64
CA ASN A 154 -6.67 -4.77 -13.12
C ASN A 154 -6.80 -3.36 -12.51
N TYR A 155 -5.82 -2.89 -11.73
CA TYR A 155 -5.80 -1.52 -11.20
C TYR A 155 -5.80 -0.50 -12.33
N SER A 156 -4.96 -0.67 -13.36
CA SER A 156 -4.86 0.27 -14.49
C SER A 156 -6.16 0.44 -15.26
N GLN A 157 -7.00 -0.61 -15.28
CA GLN A 157 -8.33 -0.61 -15.91
C GLN A 157 -9.42 -0.03 -15.01
N SER A 158 -9.21 0.00 -13.69
CA SER A 158 -10.15 0.57 -12.73
C SER A 158 -10.37 2.07 -12.94
N ILE A 159 -11.44 2.61 -12.36
CA ILE A 159 -11.68 4.07 -12.43
C ILE A 159 -10.54 4.85 -11.77
N HIS A 160 -9.93 4.30 -10.72
CA HIS A 160 -8.78 4.91 -10.06
C HIS A 160 -7.54 4.90 -10.95
N GLY A 161 -7.17 3.74 -11.52
CA GLY A 161 -6.03 3.65 -12.42
C GLY A 161 -6.22 4.47 -13.71
N ARG A 162 -7.43 4.51 -14.26
CA ARG A 162 -7.77 5.38 -15.40
C ARG A 162 -7.68 6.86 -15.04
N GLY A 163 -8.19 7.27 -13.88
CA GLY A 163 -8.07 8.64 -13.39
C GLY A 163 -6.60 9.06 -13.25
N LEU A 164 -5.78 8.17 -12.68
CA LEU A 164 -4.35 8.37 -12.52
C LEU A 164 -3.63 8.44 -13.88
N PHE A 165 -3.65 7.36 -14.68
CA PHE A 165 -2.81 7.22 -15.88
C PHE A 165 -3.37 7.90 -17.13
N LYS A 166 -4.69 7.87 -17.34
CA LYS A 166 -5.32 8.49 -18.53
C LYS A 166 -5.73 9.93 -18.26
N GLY A 167 -6.17 10.22 -17.04
CA GLY A 167 -6.58 11.56 -16.62
C GLY A 167 -5.45 12.43 -16.08
N GLY A 168 -4.31 11.85 -15.68
CA GLY A 168 -3.23 12.59 -15.01
C GLY A 168 -3.62 13.11 -13.62
N LEU A 169 -4.70 12.58 -13.03
CA LEU A 169 -5.27 13.10 -11.79
C LEU A 169 -4.57 12.49 -10.58
N ILE A 170 -3.58 13.20 -10.03
CA ILE A 170 -2.82 12.78 -8.83
C ILE A 170 -3.66 12.76 -7.54
N VAL A 171 -4.88 13.29 -7.56
CA VAL A 171 -5.85 13.16 -6.46
C VAL A 171 -6.49 11.77 -6.41
N THR A 172 -6.30 10.95 -7.44
CA THR A 172 -6.90 9.64 -7.55
C THR A 172 -6.22 8.61 -6.63
N ALA A 173 -6.99 7.65 -6.12
CA ALA A 173 -6.47 6.64 -5.20
C ALA A 173 -5.41 5.72 -5.85
N THR A 174 -4.33 5.47 -5.12
CA THR A 174 -3.24 4.53 -5.39
C THR A 174 -3.19 3.46 -4.31
N CYS A 175 -2.35 2.44 -4.49
CA CYS A 175 -2.27 1.25 -3.62
C CYS A 175 -2.20 1.62 -2.12
N ASN A 176 -1.36 2.60 -1.79
CA ASN A 176 -1.10 3.06 -0.44
C ASN A 176 -2.25 3.87 0.21
N ASP A 177 -3.19 4.42 -0.55
CA ASP A 177 -4.34 5.13 0.06
C ASP A 177 -5.33 4.14 0.69
N CYS A 178 -5.42 2.95 0.10
CA CYS A 178 -6.21 1.85 0.63
C CYS A 178 -5.40 1.01 1.63
N HIS A 179 -4.18 0.60 1.30
CA HIS A 179 -3.39 -0.35 2.10
C HIS A 179 -2.49 0.28 3.18
N GLY A 180 -2.24 1.59 3.13
CA GLY A 180 -1.28 2.28 3.99
C GLY A 180 0.10 2.46 3.34
N ASN A 181 0.95 3.25 4.00
CA ASN A 181 2.32 3.55 3.53
C ASN A 181 3.34 2.63 4.21
N HIS A 182 3.69 2.92 5.47
CA HIS A 182 4.64 2.11 6.25
C HIS A 182 3.93 0.97 6.99
N LEU A 183 2.71 1.21 7.51
CA LEU A 183 1.88 0.16 8.11
C LEU A 183 1.00 -0.51 7.04
N VAL A 184 1.54 -1.52 6.35
CA VAL A 184 0.78 -2.36 5.42
C VAL A 184 0.35 -3.64 6.13
N LEU A 185 -0.95 -3.85 6.27
CA LEU A 185 -1.54 -5.01 6.97
C LEU A 185 -2.38 -5.86 6.01
N PRO A 186 -2.42 -7.20 6.20
CA PRO A 186 -3.29 -8.06 5.41
C PRO A 186 -4.77 -7.73 5.68
N HIS A 187 -5.64 -7.98 4.70
CA HIS A 187 -7.08 -7.72 4.82
C HIS A 187 -7.76 -8.50 5.95
N THR A 188 -7.16 -9.61 6.38
CA THR A 188 -7.63 -10.43 7.52
C THR A 188 -7.28 -9.82 8.87
N SER A 189 -6.38 -8.84 8.93
CA SER A 189 -6.04 -8.17 10.19
C SER A 189 -7.15 -7.19 10.55
N PRO A 190 -7.73 -7.23 11.76
CA PRO A 190 -8.79 -6.32 12.18
C PRO A 190 -8.34 -4.85 12.23
N ASN A 191 -7.03 -4.60 12.31
CA ASN A 191 -6.45 -3.26 12.29
C ASN A 191 -6.12 -2.77 10.87
N SER A 192 -6.32 -3.59 9.84
CA SER A 192 -6.05 -3.18 8.46
C SER A 192 -7.09 -2.17 7.99
N THR A 193 -6.65 -1.15 7.27
CA THR A 193 -7.52 -0.17 6.60
C THR A 193 -8.45 -0.82 5.59
N ILE A 194 -8.10 -2.01 5.08
CA ILE A 194 -8.91 -2.79 4.15
C ILE A 194 -9.60 -3.98 4.80
N ALA A 195 -9.60 -4.08 6.15
CA ALA A 195 -10.43 -5.06 6.84
C ALA A 195 -11.92 -4.78 6.58
N VAL A 196 -12.75 -5.82 6.60
CA VAL A 196 -14.20 -5.71 6.34
C VAL A 196 -14.85 -4.62 7.19
N ASN A 197 -14.47 -4.51 8.47
CA ASN A 197 -15.04 -3.51 9.38
C ASN A 197 -14.46 -2.09 9.22
N ASN A 198 -13.35 -1.93 8.48
CA ASN A 198 -12.67 -0.65 8.28
C ASN A 198 -12.79 -0.11 6.85
N ILE A 199 -13.21 -0.95 5.89
CA ILE A 199 -13.18 -0.62 4.47
C ILE A 199 -14.08 0.57 4.13
N ALA A 200 -15.26 0.65 4.76
CA ALA A 200 -16.19 1.76 4.57
C ALA A 200 -15.54 3.10 4.96
N LYS A 201 -14.89 3.16 6.13
CA LYS A 201 -14.11 4.31 6.58
C LYS A 201 -12.97 4.67 5.62
N THR A 202 -12.31 3.67 5.03
CA THR A 202 -11.25 3.90 4.04
C THR A 202 -11.80 4.52 2.75
N CYS A 203 -12.92 4.02 2.22
CA CYS A 203 -13.57 4.57 1.04
C CYS A 203 -14.08 6.00 1.29
N MET A 204 -14.68 6.24 2.46
CA MET A 204 -15.28 7.52 2.84
C MET A 204 -14.28 8.66 3.05
N LYS A 205 -12.96 8.38 3.13
CA LYS A 205 -11.91 9.42 3.07
C LYS A 205 -12.04 10.30 1.83
N CYS A 206 -12.49 9.73 0.71
CA CYS A 206 -12.71 10.44 -0.54
C CYS A 206 -14.19 10.44 -0.94
N HIS A 207 -14.90 9.33 -0.72
CA HIS A 207 -16.33 9.19 -1.02
C HIS A 207 -17.20 9.65 0.15
N ALA A 208 -16.97 10.86 0.65
CA ALA A 208 -17.60 11.39 1.86
C ALA A 208 -19.14 11.51 1.78
N ARG A 209 -19.71 11.50 0.56
CA ARG A 209 -21.16 11.56 0.31
C ARG A 209 -21.73 10.23 -0.18
N ILE A 210 -21.05 9.11 0.08
CA ILE A 210 -21.50 7.81 -0.39
C ILE A 210 -22.86 7.42 0.23
N GLU A 211 -23.11 7.87 1.46
CA GLU A 211 -24.37 7.66 2.17
C GLU A 211 -25.54 8.34 1.45
N ASP A 212 -25.39 9.60 1.02
CA ASP A 212 -26.40 10.32 0.24
C ASP A 212 -26.86 9.54 -1.00
N VAL A 213 -25.93 8.81 -1.63
CA VAL A 213 -26.18 8.04 -2.86
C VAL A 213 -26.73 6.65 -2.56
N HIS A 214 -26.31 6.01 -1.46
CA HIS A 214 -26.72 4.66 -1.08
C HIS A 214 -28.01 4.60 -0.24
N THR A 215 -28.48 5.72 0.33
CA THR A 215 -29.70 5.80 1.17
C THR A 215 -30.96 5.18 0.56
N LYS A 216 -31.04 5.05 -0.77
CA LYS A 216 -32.18 4.42 -1.46
C LYS A 216 -32.16 2.89 -1.43
N VAL A 217 -31.01 2.27 -1.14
CA VAL A 217 -30.80 0.81 -1.21
C VAL A 217 -30.33 0.26 0.14
N ILE A 218 -29.54 1.03 0.89
CA ILE A 218 -28.88 0.61 2.14
C ILE A 218 -28.83 1.80 3.11
N LYS A 219 -29.19 1.58 4.38
CA LYS A 219 -28.98 2.58 5.45
C LYS A 219 -27.48 2.63 5.78
N GLY A 220 -26.79 3.71 5.41
CA GLY A 220 -25.34 3.85 5.57
C GLY A 220 -24.83 3.64 7.00
N GLU A 221 -25.61 4.09 7.98
CA GLU A 221 -25.37 3.91 9.42
C GLU A 221 -25.05 2.45 9.80
N LEU A 222 -25.65 1.47 9.10
CA LEU A 222 -25.46 0.05 9.38
C LEU A 222 -24.03 -0.46 9.11
N TRP A 223 -23.24 0.21 8.25
CA TRP A 223 -21.83 -0.16 8.07
C TRP A 223 -21.01 0.13 9.32
N GLU A 224 -21.45 1.07 10.15
CA GLU A 224 -20.79 1.45 11.40
C GLU A 224 -21.43 0.78 12.63
N THR A 225 -22.77 0.71 12.69
CA THR A 225 -23.50 0.22 13.86
C THR A 225 -23.68 -1.30 13.87
N GLU A 226 -23.76 -1.94 12.71
CA GLU A 226 -24.02 -3.39 12.59
C GLU A 226 -23.15 -4.05 11.49
N PRO A 227 -21.82 -4.20 11.73
CA PRO A 227 -20.91 -4.78 10.73
C PRO A 227 -21.36 -6.17 10.25
N GLY A 228 -21.51 -6.32 8.92
CA GLY A 228 -21.96 -7.55 8.29
C GLY A 228 -23.49 -7.67 8.08
N ALA A 229 -24.29 -6.74 8.63
CA ALA A 229 -25.73 -6.68 8.33
C ALA A 229 -26.02 -6.30 6.87
N ILE A 230 -25.06 -5.64 6.22
CA ILE A 230 -25.13 -5.19 4.83
C ILE A 230 -23.82 -5.49 4.09
N PRO A 231 -23.85 -5.74 2.76
CA PRO A 231 -22.64 -5.99 1.97
C PRO A 231 -21.63 -4.85 2.12
N ALA A 232 -20.35 -5.19 2.23
CA ALA A 232 -19.27 -4.22 2.18
C ALA A 232 -19.15 -3.60 0.78
N CYS A 233 -18.55 -2.40 0.68
CA CYS A 233 -18.37 -1.71 -0.61
C CYS A 233 -17.69 -2.62 -1.65
N THR A 234 -16.74 -3.45 -1.20
CA THR A 234 -15.95 -4.36 -2.03
C THR A 234 -16.71 -5.56 -2.57
N ASP A 235 -17.86 -5.91 -1.97
CA ASP A 235 -18.70 -7.03 -2.42
C ASP A 235 -19.32 -6.74 -3.79
N CYS A 236 -19.62 -5.46 -4.05
CA CYS A 236 -20.14 -4.97 -5.32
C CYS A 236 -19.08 -4.21 -6.16
N HIS A 237 -18.10 -3.57 -5.51
CA HIS A 237 -17.01 -2.82 -6.15
C HIS A 237 -15.64 -3.47 -5.88
N PRO A 238 -15.25 -4.52 -6.62
CA PRO A 238 -13.97 -5.17 -6.40
C PRO A 238 -12.82 -4.15 -6.60
N PRO A 239 -11.99 -3.89 -5.58
CA PRO A 239 -11.10 -2.73 -5.58
C PRO A 239 -9.94 -2.86 -6.57
N HIS A 240 -9.54 -4.10 -6.87
CA HIS A 240 -8.50 -4.38 -7.84
C HIS A 240 -9.05 -4.65 -9.23
N LYS A 241 -10.29 -5.14 -9.38
CA LYS A 241 -10.87 -5.59 -10.66
C LYS A 241 -12.18 -4.87 -10.96
N ILE A 242 -12.12 -3.76 -11.69
CA ILE A 242 -13.33 -3.05 -12.15
C ILE A 242 -13.42 -3.14 -13.66
N ASN A 243 -14.31 -4.00 -14.16
CA ASN A 243 -14.75 -3.93 -15.55
C ASN A 243 -15.82 -2.83 -15.66
N VAL A 244 -15.39 -1.66 -16.16
CA VAL A 244 -16.22 -0.44 -16.23
C VAL A 244 -17.45 -0.60 -17.13
N LYS A 245 -17.52 -1.63 -17.99
CA LYS A 245 -18.73 -1.90 -18.81
C LYS A 245 -19.96 -2.31 -17.99
N ASN A 246 -19.82 -2.51 -16.68
CA ASN A 246 -20.72 -3.33 -15.89
C ASN A 246 -21.20 -2.71 -14.55
N VAL A 247 -21.05 -1.40 -14.32
CA VAL A 247 -21.48 -0.82 -13.03
C VAL A 247 -22.88 -0.18 -13.09
N LYS A 248 -23.29 0.40 -14.23
CA LYS A 248 -24.67 0.89 -14.41
C LYS A 248 -25.62 -0.10 -15.09
N SER A 249 -25.08 -1.17 -15.68
CA SER A 249 -25.82 -2.11 -16.54
C SER A 249 -25.83 -3.55 -16.03
N THR A 250 -25.09 -3.90 -14.97
CA THR A 250 -24.94 -5.31 -14.54
C THR A 250 -24.78 -5.55 -13.04
N MET A 251 -25.51 -4.82 -12.19
CA MET A 251 -26.11 -5.57 -11.08
C MET A 251 -27.22 -6.40 -11.72
N SER A 252 -26.86 -7.54 -12.30
CA SER A 252 -27.86 -8.50 -12.74
C SER A 252 -28.56 -9.02 -11.48
N ASP A 253 -29.82 -9.42 -11.59
CA ASP A 253 -30.53 -10.02 -10.46
C ASP A 253 -29.75 -11.19 -9.84
N ASN A 254 -28.87 -11.84 -10.62
CA ASN A 254 -27.96 -12.87 -10.14
C ASN A 254 -27.00 -12.38 -9.03
N ALA A 255 -26.60 -11.11 -9.02
CA ALA A 255 -25.77 -10.55 -7.95
C ALA A 255 -26.54 -10.52 -6.62
N CYS A 256 -27.79 -10.06 -6.65
CA CYS A 256 -28.67 -10.04 -5.47
C CYS A 256 -29.04 -11.47 -5.05
N LEU A 257 -29.37 -12.33 -6.02
CA LEU A 257 -29.76 -13.72 -5.80
C LEU A 257 -28.63 -14.59 -5.24
N LYS A 258 -27.34 -14.22 -5.33
CA LYS A 258 -26.28 -14.96 -4.64
C LYS A 258 -26.53 -15.08 -3.14
N CYS A 259 -27.11 -14.05 -2.53
CA CYS A 259 -27.52 -14.07 -1.14
C CYS A 259 -29.01 -14.36 -1.02
N HIS A 260 -29.84 -13.68 -1.80
CA HIS A 260 -31.29 -13.75 -1.66
C HIS A 260 -31.93 -15.03 -2.22
N SER A 261 -31.24 -15.90 -2.96
CA SER A 261 -31.83 -17.21 -3.34
C SER A 261 -31.73 -18.26 -2.25
N ARG A 262 -30.98 -17.99 -1.17
CA ARG A 262 -30.70 -18.96 -0.11
C ARG A 262 -31.89 -19.08 0.83
N ASP A 263 -32.18 -20.33 1.22
CA ASP A 263 -33.24 -20.64 2.18
C ASP A 263 -32.95 -20.15 3.59
N ASP A 264 -31.68 -19.96 3.94
CA ASP A 264 -31.20 -19.60 5.27
C ASP A 264 -31.02 -18.10 5.48
N LEU A 265 -31.36 -17.26 4.50
CA LEU A 265 -31.24 -15.80 4.62
C LEU A 265 -32.48 -15.21 5.28
N HIS A 266 -32.33 -14.65 6.49
CA HIS A 266 -33.43 -14.09 7.28
C HIS A 266 -32.99 -12.78 7.92
N LYS A 267 -33.95 -11.90 8.24
CA LYS A 267 -33.75 -10.80 9.18
C LYS A 267 -34.64 -10.97 10.40
N VAL A 268 -34.23 -10.39 11.52
CA VAL A 268 -35.07 -10.29 12.72
C VAL A 268 -35.55 -8.86 12.83
N VAL A 269 -36.86 -8.66 12.90
CA VAL A 269 -37.49 -7.35 13.13
C VAL A 269 -38.45 -7.52 14.30
N ASP A 270 -38.28 -6.72 15.35
CA ASP A 270 -39.11 -6.74 16.56
C ASP A 270 -39.25 -8.14 17.21
N GLY A 271 -38.21 -8.97 17.11
CA GLY A 271 -38.17 -10.33 17.65
C GLY A 271 -38.75 -11.41 16.72
N GLU A 272 -39.34 -11.04 15.57
CA GLU A 272 -39.84 -11.98 14.58
C GLU A 272 -38.82 -12.24 13.47
N THR A 273 -38.67 -13.51 13.08
CA THR A 273 -37.78 -13.92 11.99
C THR A 273 -38.52 -13.87 10.67
N ILE A 274 -38.04 -13.03 9.74
CA ILE A 274 -38.62 -12.82 8.42
C ILE A 274 -37.64 -13.32 7.37
N SER A 275 -38.09 -14.23 6.51
CA SER A 275 -37.28 -14.71 5.38
C SER A 275 -37.00 -13.58 4.39
N LEU A 276 -35.76 -13.50 3.94
CA LEU A 276 -35.32 -12.60 2.87
C LEU A 276 -35.11 -13.34 1.54
N LYS A 277 -35.58 -14.59 1.45
CA LYS A 277 -35.48 -15.39 0.24
C LYS A 277 -36.34 -14.79 -0.88
N VAL A 278 -35.70 -14.55 -2.02
CA VAL A 278 -36.31 -14.17 -3.28
C VAL A 278 -36.24 -15.35 -4.23
N ASN A 279 -37.39 -15.84 -4.66
CA ASN A 279 -37.49 -16.87 -5.69
C ASN A 279 -37.67 -16.21 -7.06
N LYS A 280 -36.74 -16.48 -7.97
CA LYS A 280 -36.75 -15.87 -9.31
C LYS A 280 -38.01 -16.21 -10.11
N ALA A 281 -38.57 -17.42 -9.93
CA ALA A 281 -39.78 -17.86 -10.61
C ALA A 281 -41.04 -17.06 -10.19
N ASP A 282 -40.98 -16.40 -9.03
CA ASP A 282 -42.07 -15.54 -8.56
C ASP A 282 -41.95 -14.16 -9.22
N LEU A 283 -40.74 -13.60 -9.34
CA LEU A 283 -40.50 -12.30 -10.00
C LEU A 283 -40.96 -12.26 -11.47
N ASP A 284 -40.79 -13.36 -12.20
CA ASP A 284 -41.21 -13.48 -13.60
C ASP A 284 -42.74 -13.37 -13.80
N LYS A 285 -43.52 -13.55 -12.72
CA LYS A 285 -44.99 -13.56 -12.73
C LYS A 285 -45.64 -12.25 -12.25
N TYR A 286 -44.87 -11.28 -11.76
CA TYR A 286 -45.38 -10.02 -11.22
C TYR A 286 -45.02 -8.81 -12.09
N GLU A 287 -45.68 -7.67 -11.80
CA GLU A 287 -45.46 -6.35 -12.42
C GLU A 287 -43.98 -5.90 -12.45
N HIS A 288 -43.16 -6.44 -11.54
CA HIS A 288 -41.74 -6.10 -11.41
C HIS A 288 -40.80 -6.87 -12.37
N LYS A 289 -41.30 -7.72 -13.28
CA LYS A 289 -40.47 -8.52 -14.20
C LYS A 289 -39.47 -7.73 -15.08
N ASN A 290 -39.72 -6.43 -15.27
CA ASN A 290 -38.89 -5.53 -16.06
C ASN A 290 -38.11 -4.52 -15.19
N ILE A 291 -38.20 -4.64 -13.86
CA ILE A 291 -37.52 -3.77 -12.90
C ILE A 291 -36.37 -4.58 -12.32
N ALA A 292 -35.14 -4.16 -12.63
CA ALA A 292 -33.96 -4.78 -12.04
C ALA A 292 -34.00 -4.62 -10.51
N CYS A 293 -33.40 -5.56 -9.77
CA CYS A 293 -33.34 -5.50 -8.29
C CYS A 293 -32.56 -4.29 -7.71
N VAL A 294 -32.22 -3.28 -8.52
CA VAL A 294 -31.40 -2.10 -8.22
C VAL A 294 -32.12 -0.78 -8.43
#